data_AF-A0A2B8A319-F1
#
_entry.id   AF-A0A2B8A319-F1
#
_cell.length_a   1.000
_cell.length_b   1.000
_cell.length_c   1.000
_cell.angle_alpha   90.00
_cell.angle_beta   90.00
_cell.angle_gamma   90.00
#
_symmetry.space_group_name_H-M   'P 1'
#
loop_
_entity.id
_entity.type
_entity.pdbx_description
1 polymer ?
#
loop_
_entity_poly.entity_id
_entity_poly.type
_entity_poly.pdbx_seq_one_letter_code
_entity_poly.pdbx_strand_id
1 'polypeptide(L)'
;MTDSKAHKTIFLLSIFTVVYNLAEGFVSAWLGFEDDALALFGFGADSFAEMISGVGVMMMTLRIWNNPESGRSKFEKTALQITGYCFYLLVIGLVFSSGAAIFVGEKPTSTFWGIVISSVSIIIMTWLLWAKKRAGVRLQSKAVLADANCTKVCIYMSLVLLASSAVYELFHFQYADALGALGLAYLSYKEGKECFEAVKGNHCDCC
;
A
#
# COMPACT_ATOMS: atom_id res chain seq x y z
N MET A 1 -13.01 23.70 -20.47
CA MET A 1 -11.94 22.96 -21.20
C MET A 1 -10.82 22.42 -20.28
N THR A 2 -10.56 23.04 -19.13
CA THR A 2 -9.57 22.60 -18.12
C THR A 2 -9.96 21.31 -17.37
N ASP A 3 -11.24 21.08 -17.12
CA ASP A 3 -11.70 19.92 -16.32
C ASP A 3 -11.49 18.57 -17.05
N SER A 4 -11.76 18.51 -18.36
CA SER A 4 -11.59 17.26 -19.14
C SER A 4 -10.14 16.73 -19.12
N LYS A 5 -9.14 17.62 -19.15
CA LYS A 5 -7.73 17.22 -19.07
C LYS A 5 -7.35 16.73 -17.66
N ALA A 6 -7.90 17.36 -16.63
CA ALA A 6 -7.62 17.00 -15.24
C ALA A 6 -8.25 15.63 -14.88
N HIS A 7 -9.47 15.36 -15.35
CA HIS A 7 -10.12 14.04 -15.19
C HIS A 7 -9.35 12.91 -15.89
N LYS A 8 -8.90 13.14 -17.13
CA LYS A 8 -8.03 12.18 -17.85
C LYS A 8 -6.72 11.91 -17.11
N THR A 9 -6.14 12.95 -16.52
CA THR A 9 -4.88 12.83 -15.76
C THR A 9 -5.08 11.94 -14.54
N ILE A 10 -6.14 12.15 -13.75
CA ILE A 10 -6.41 11.32 -12.57
C ILE A 10 -6.70 9.88 -12.96
N PHE A 11 -7.51 9.67 -14.00
CA PHE A 11 -7.79 8.32 -14.48
C PHE A 11 -6.50 7.57 -14.89
N LEU A 12 -5.59 8.26 -15.59
CA LEU A 12 -4.28 7.70 -15.94
C LEU A 12 -3.41 7.43 -14.70
N LEU A 13 -3.42 8.33 -13.71
CA LEU A 13 -2.69 8.11 -12.44
C LEU A 13 -3.24 6.90 -11.67
N SER A 14 -4.56 6.70 -11.65
CA SER A 14 -5.19 5.54 -11.02
C SER A 14 -4.82 4.24 -11.74
N ILE A 15 -4.87 4.21 -13.08
CA ILE A 15 -4.43 3.05 -13.87
C ILE A 15 -2.95 2.76 -13.60
N PHE A 16 -2.10 3.78 -13.63
CA PHE A 16 -0.68 3.62 -13.35
C PHE A 16 -0.46 3.05 -11.95
N THR A 17 -1.16 3.55 -10.93
CA THR A 17 -1.04 3.04 -9.55
C THR A 17 -1.38 1.55 -9.49
N VAL A 18 -2.49 1.13 -10.10
CA VAL A 18 -2.92 -0.28 -10.11
C VAL A 18 -1.90 -1.18 -10.82
N VAL A 19 -1.43 -0.78 -12.00
CA VAL A 19 -0.46 -1.55 -12.78
C VAL A 19 0.90 -1.61 -12.07
N TYR A 20 1.34 -0.50 -11.51
CA TYR A 20 2.59 -0.40 -10.76
C TYR A 20 2.55 -1.31 -9.52
N ASN A 21 1.52 -1.21 -8.69
CA ASN A 21 1.38 -2.02 -7.47
C ASN A 21 1.24 -3.52 -7.80
N LEU A 22 0.61 -3.88 -8.91
CA LEU A 22 0.57 -5.26 -9.37
C LEU A 22 1.97 -5.78 -9.73
N ALA A 23 2.74 -5.00 -10.49
CA ALA A 23 4.10 -5.38 -10.87
C ALA A 23 5.04 -5.43 -9.66
N GLU A 24 5.00 -4.40 -8.83
CA GLU A 24 5.78 -4.31 -7.59
C GLU A 24 5.43 -5.46 -6.64
N GLY A 25 4.14 -5.72 -6.41
CA GLY A 25 3.67 -6.79 -5.55
C GLY A 25 4.17 -8.16 -6.02
N PHE A 26 4.08 -8.43 -7.32
CA PHE A 26 4.56 -9.67 -7.90
C PHE A 26 6.08 -9.84 -7.76
N VAL A 27 6.86 -8.82 -8.15
CA VAL A 27 8.33 -8.88 -8.10
C VAL A 27 8.83 -8.97 -6.66
N SER A 28 8.25 -8.21 -5.74
CA SER A 28 8.61 -8.20 -4.33
C SER A 28 8.25 -9.51 -3.63
N ALA A 29 7.06 -10.06 -3.88
CA ALA A 29 6.66 -11.34 -3.31
C ALA A 29 7.54 -12.49 -3.82
N TRP A 30 7.89 -12.48 -5.10
CA TRP A 30 8.79 -13.49 -5.68
C TRP A 30 10.18 -13.43 -5.02
N LEU A 31 10.82 -12.26 -5.04
CA LEU A 31 12.17 -12.10 -4.50
C LEU A 31 12.20 -12.28 -2.98
N GLY A 32 11.17 -11.83 -2.27
CA GLY A 32 11.06 -12.04 -0.82
C GLY A 32 10.91 -13.52 -0.45
N PHE A 33 10.23 -14.31 -1.28
CA PHE A 33 10.15 -15.75 -1.09
C PHE A 33 11.46 -16.47 -1.44
N GLU A 34 12.13 -16.05 -2.52
CA GLU A 34 13.41 -16.63 -2.94
C GLU A 34 14.54 -16.37 -1.93
N ASP A 35 14.55 -15.18 -1.32
CA ASP A 35 15.59 -14.76 -0.39
C ASP A 35 15.26 -15.04 1.09
N ASP A 36 14.11 -15.66 1.40
CA ASP A 36 13.57 -15.82 2.77
C ASP A 36 13.44 -14.49 3.53
N ALA A 37 13.18 -13.40 2.81
CA ALA A 37 13.04 -12.04 3.34
C ALA A 37 11.58 -11.71 3.65
N LEU A 38 11.18 -11.85 4.91
CA LEU A 38 9.81 -11.66 5.38
C LEU A 38 9.31 -10.24 5.16
N ALA A 39 10.16 -9.23 5.37
CA ALA A 39 9.76 -7.84 5.18
C ALA A 39 9.47 -7.56 3.70
N LEU A 40 10.30 -8.08 2.79
CA LEU A 40 10.12 -7.91 1.34
C LEU A 40 8.90 -8.67 0.82
N PHE A 41 8.70 -9.90 1.28
CA PHE A 41 7.51 -10.68 0.97
C PHE A 41 6.24 -9.98 1.47
N GLY A 42 6.26 -9.50 2.72
CA GLY A 42 5.17 -8.74 3.33
C GLY A 42 4.82 -7.47 2.57
N PHE A 43 5.84 -6.73 2.15
CA PHE A 43 5.68 -5.56 1.29
C PHE A 43 5.05 -5.92 -0.06
N GLY A 44 5.46 -7.03 -0.69
CA GLY A 44 4.82 -7.48 -1.93
C GLY A 44 3.34 -7.83 -1.77
N ALA A 45 3.00 -8.49 -0.67
CA ALA A 45 1.60 -8.80 -0.33
C ALA A 45 0.77 -7.53 -0.03
N ASP A 46 1.39 -6.51 0.58
CA ASP A 46 0.81 -5.19 0.81
C ASP A 46 0.44 -4.51 -0.52
N SER A 47 1.37 -4.49 -1.50
CA SER A 47 1.12 -3.90 -2.83
C SER A 47 -0.08 -4.57 -3.55
N PHE A 48 -0.31 -5.87 -3.36
CA PHE A 48 -1.51 -6.53 -3.89
C PHE A 48 -2.80 -6.04 -3.20
N ALA A 49 -2.79 -5.87 -1.88
CA ALA A 49 -3.94 -5.30 -1.17
C ALA A 49 -4.19 -3.85 -1.63
N GLU A 50 -3.14 -3.06 -1.82
CA GLU A 50 -3.25 -1.72 -2.36
C GLU A 50 -3.75 -1.68 -3.80
N MET A 51 -3.41 -2.65 -4.64
CA MET A 51 -3.96 -2.76 -5.99
C MET A 51 -5.49 -2.90 -5.93
N ILE A 52 -6.01 -3.75 -5.04
CA ILE A 52 -7.46 -3.93 -4.84
C ILE A 52 -8.09 -2.62 -4.33
N SER A 53 -7.45 -1.97 -3.35
CA SER A 53 -7.87 -0.68 -2.83
C SER A 53 -7.94 0.38 -3.94
N GLY A 54 -6.90 0.49 -4.76
CA GLY A 54 -6.77 1.44 -5.86
C GLY A 54 -7.86 1.25 -6.92
N VAL A 55 -8.27 0.01 -7.21
CA VAL A 55 -9.44 -0.26 -8.07
C VAL A 55 -10.74 0.24 -7.43
N GLY A 56 -10.92 0.00 -6.13
CA GLY A 56 -12.08 0.48 -5.37
C GLY A 56 -12.16 2.01 -5.36
N VAL A 57 -11.04 2.69 -5.12
CA VAL A 57 -10.93 4.16 -5.12
C VAL A 57 -11.11 4.75 -6.51
N MET A 58 -10.58 4.11 -7.55
CA MET A 58 -10.80 4.50 -8.95
C MET A 58 -12.30 4.48 -9.29
N MET A 59 -13.01 3.40 -8.92
CA MET A 59 -14.44 3.27 -9.16
C MET A 59 -15.26 4.27 -8.34
N MET A 60 -14.88 4.51 -7.08
CA MET A 60 -15.46 5.56 -6.24
C MET A 60 -15.31 6.94 -6.88
N THR A 61 -14.12 7.24 -7.40
CA THR A 61 -13.80 8.53 -8.02
C THR A 61 -14.63 8.74 -9.29
N LEU A 62 -14.72 7.72 -10.16
CA LEU A 62 -15.56 7.75 -11.35
C LEU A 62 -17.05 7.93 -11.02
N ARG A 63 -17.55 7.27 -9.96
CA ARG A 63 -18.92 7.44 -9.49
C ARG A 63 -19.17 8.88 -9.02
N ILE A 64 -18.33 9.41 -8.14
CA ILE A 64 -18.49 10.76 -7.57
C ILE A 64 -18.45 11.83 -8.66
N TRP A 65 -17.63 11.64 -9.71
CA TRP A 65 -17.61 12.54 -10.86
C TRP A 65 -18.91 12.52 -11.66
N ASN A 66 -19.52 11.36 -11.85
CA ASN A 66 -20.78 11.26 -12.59
C ASN A 66 -22.00 11.67 -11.74
N ASN A 67 -21.99 11.38 -10.44
CA ASN A 67 -23.07 11.68 -9.50
C ASN A 67 -22.51 12.04 -8.10
N PRO A 68 -22.23 13.34 -7.83
CA PRO A 68 -21.59 13.79 -6.58
C PRO A 68 -22.41 13.49 -5.31
N GLU A 69 -23.74 13.53 -5.43
CA GLU A 69 -24.70 13.28 -4.34
C GLU A 69 -24.93 11.78 -4.07
N SER A 70 -24.38 10.90 -4.89
CA SER A 70 -24.60 9.46 -4.73
C SER A 70 -23.92 8.93 -3.46
N GLY A 71 -24.58 8.00 -2.76
CA GLY A 71 -23.95 7.22 -1.69
C GLY A 71 -23.00 6.16 -2.25
N ARG A 72 -22.09 5.64 -1.41
CA ARG A 72 -21.18 4.55 -1.83
C ARG A 72 -21.95 3.37 -2.41
N SER A 73 -21.50 2.90 -3.57
CA SER A 73 -22.05 1.71 -4.19
C SER A 73 -21.77 0.46 -3.33
N LYS A 74 -22.56 -0.60 -3.53
CA LYS A 74 -22.27 -1.91 -2.92
C LYS A 74 -20.87 -2.39 -3.28
N PHE A 75 -20.44 -2.16 -4.52
CA PHE A 75 -19.11 -2.51 -5.02
C PHE A 75 -18.00 -1.82 -4.22
N GLU A 76 -18.09 -0.50 -3.97
CA GLU A 76 -17.09 0.22 -3.18
C GLU A 76 -16.98 -0.31 -1.75
N LYS A 77 -18.12 -0.61 -1.12
CA LYS A 77 -18.11 -1.20 0.23
C LYS A 77 -17.47 -2.58 0.22
N THR A 78 -17.78 -3.41 -0.77
CA THR A 78 -17.18 -4.75 -0.92
C THR A 78 -15.68 -4.66 -1.19
N ALA A 79 -15.22 -3.74 -2.05
CA ALA A 79 -13.81 -3.54 -2.32
C ALA A 79 -13.03 -3.14 -1.05
N LEU A 80 -13.57 -2.21 -0.26
CA LEU A 80 -12.99 -1.82 1.03
C LEU A 80 -12.97 -2.99 2.03
N GLN A 81 -14.05 -3.77 2.11
CA GLN A 81 -14.10 -4.95 2.98
C GLN A 81 -13.06 -6.00 2.59
N ILE A 82 -12.95 -6.32 1.30
CA ILE A 82 -11.97 -7.28 0.79
C ILE A 82 -10.55 -6.78 1.11
N THR A 83 -10.26 -5.51 0.83
CA THR A 83 -8.97 -4.88 1.15
C THR A 83 -8.65 -4.98 2.64
N GLY A 84 -9.62 -4.65 3.51
CA GLY A 84 -9.46 -4.76 4.95
C GLY A 84 -9.19 -6.20 5.43
N TYR A 85 -9.87 -7.19 4.85
CA TYR A 85 -9.58 -8.60 5.12
C TYR A 85 -8.19 -9.01 4.63
N CYS A 86 -7.75 -8.56 3.45
CA CYS A 86 -6.40 -8.81 2.95
C CYS A 86 -5.34 -8.26 3.91
N PHE A 87 -5.49 -7.03 4.39
CA PHE A 87 -4.56 -6.46 5.37
C PHE A 87 -4.54 -7.25 6.68
N TYR A 88 -5.70 -7.66 7.22
CA TYR A 88 -5.70 -8.47 8.43
C TYR A 88 -5.09 -9.87 8.24
N LEU A 89 -5.28 -10.49 7.08
CA LEU A 89 -4.61 -11.75 6.75
C LEU A 89 -3.09 -11.54 6.64
N LEU A 90 -2.65 -10.43 6.04
CA LEU A 90 -1.24 -10.06 5.97
C LEU A 90 -0.64 -9.88 7.36
N VAL A 91 -1.33 -9.17 8.26
CA VAL A 91 -0.91 -8.98 9.65
C VAL A 91 -0.70 -10.32 10.35
N ILE A 92 -1.67 -11.23 10.23
CA ILE A 92 -1.57 -12.57 10.83
C ILE A 92 -0.34 -13.28 10.25
N GLY A 93 -0.19 -13.32 8.93
CA GLY A 93 0.94 -13.96 8.26
C GLY A 93 2.29 -13.41 8.73
N LEU A 94 2.45 -12.09 8.79
CA LEU A 94 3.69 -11.44 9.19
C LEU A 94 4.00 -11.61 10.69
N VAL A 95 3.00 -11.55 11.57
CA VAL A 95 3.22 -11.77 13.01
C VAL A 95 3.65 -13.20 13.29
N PHE A 96 2.99 -14.19 12.68
CA PHE A 96 3.35 -15.60 12.88
C PHE A 96 4.72 -15.93 12.29
N SER A 97 5.00 -15.50 11.05
CA SER A 97 6.29 -15.74 10.40
C SER A 97 7.44 -15.02 11.11
N SER A 98 7.27 -13.76 11.49
CA SER A 98 8.29 -13.02 12.25
C SER A 98 8.54 -13.64 13.62
N GLY A 99 7.48 -14.08 14.31
CA GLY A 99 7.60 -14.82 15.57
C GLY A 99 8.43 -16.09 15.39
N ALA A 100 8.08 -16.91 14.39
CA ALA A 100 8.80 -18.14 14.08
C ALA A 100 10.27 -17.88 13.74
N ALA A 101 10.56 -16.89 12.89
CA ALA A 101 11.92 -16.53 12.52
C ALA A 101 12.77 -16.09 13.73
N ILE A 102 12.19 -15.32 14.66
CA ILE A 102 12.87 -14.91 15.90
C ILE A 102 13.14 -16.12 16.82
N PHE A 103 12.21 -17.06 16.93
CA PHE A 103 12.37 -18.25 17.78
C PHE A 103 13.38 -19.25 17.21
N VAL A 104 13.36 -19.48 15.89
CA VAL A 104 14.27 -20.43 15.22
C VAL A 104 15.65 -19.81 14.95
N GLY A 105 15.72 -18.47 14.88
CA GLY A 105 16.93 -17.75 14.48
C GLY A 105 17.18 -17.82 12.98
N GLU A 106 16.12 -17.95 12.17
CA GLU A 106 16.22 -17.88 10.71
C GLU A 106 16.64 -16.47 10.29
N LYS A 107 17.54 -16.41 9.31
CA LYS A 107 18.05 -15.16 8.75
C LYS A 107 17.79 -15.16 7.25
N PRO A 108 17.43 -14.01 6.67
CA PRO A 108 17.26 -13.91 5.22
C PRO A 108 18.61 -14.16 4.53
N THR A 109 18.57 -14.77 3.35
CA THR A 109 19.76 -15.02 2.55
C THR A 109 20.36 -13.71 2.03
N SER A 110 19.50 -12.75 1.66
CA SER A 110 19.85 -11.43 1.18
C SER A 110 18.70 -10.45 1.43
N THR A 111 19.01 -9.18 1.73
CA THR A 111 18.02 -8.09 1.76
C THR A 111 18.31 -7.02 0.71
N PHE A 112 19.22 -7.30 -0.23
CA PHE A 112 19.63 -6.37 -1.27
C PHE A 112 18.44 -5.90 -2.12
N TRP A 113 17.58 -6.84 -2.55
CA TRP A 113 16.38 -6.50 -3.32
C TRP A 113 15.38 -5.68 -2.51
N GLY A 114 15.33 -5.88 -1.19
CA GLY A 114 14.56 -5.04 -0.27
C GLY A 114 14.96 -3.57 -0.37
N ILE A 115 16.26 -3.26 -0.41
CA ILE A 115 16.78 -1.89 -0.57
C ILE A 115 16.42 -1.33 -1.94
N VAL A 116 16.64 -2.10 -3.01
CA VAL A 116 16.40 -1.64 -4.39
C VAL A 116 14.92 -1.33 -4.62
N ILE A 117 14.04 -2.27 -4.28
CA ILE A 117 12.60 -2.15 -4.53
C ILE A 117 12.01 -1.03 -3.68
N SER A 118 12.31 -1.00 -2.38
CA SER A 118 11.79 0.07 -1.51
C SER A 118 12.26 1.45 -1.95
N SER A 119 13.50 1.59 -2.42
CA SER A 119 14.01 2.87 -2.94
C SER A 119 13.25 3.31 -4.19
N VAL A 120 13.01 2.41 -5.13
CA VAL A 120 12.21 2.69 -6.33
C VAL A 120 10.77 3.04 -5.96
N SER A 121 10.17 2.28 -5.04
CA SER A 121 8.81 2.52 -4.55
C SER A 121 8.67 3.88 -3.91
N ILE A 122 9.58 4.28 -3.01
CA ILE A 122 9.56 5.61 -2.38
C ILE A 122 9.55 6.71 -3.44
N ILE A 123 10.40 6.61 -4.47
CA ILE A 123 10.47 7.63 -5.53
C ILE A 123 9.14 7.70 -6.30
N ILE A 124 8.62 6.56 -6.75
CA ILE A 124 7.42 6.49 -7.57
C ILE A 124 6.17 6.90 -6.77
N MET A 125 6.01 6.37 -5.56
CA MET A 125 4.90 6.67 -4.67
C MET A 125 4.92 8.13 -4.21
N THR A 126 6.10 8.70 -3.93
CA THR A 126 6.20 10.13 -3.63
C THR A 126 5.76 10.96 -4.83
N TRP A 127 6.21 10.62 -6.04
CA TRP A 127 5.75 11.32 -7.24
C TRP A 127 4.22 11.21 -7.42
N LEU A 128 3.64 10.03 -7.22
CA LEU A 128 2.19 9.80 -7.28
C LEU A 128 1.44 10.61 -6.23
N LEU A 129 1.90 10.62 -4.97
CA LEU A 129 1.32 11.40 -3.87
C LEU A 129 1.24 12.88 -4.26
N TRP A 130 2.34 13.45 -4.78
CA TRP A 130 2.38 14.85 -5.20
C TRP A 130 1.46 15.13 -6.39
N ALA A 131 1.43 14.24 -7.38
CA ALA A 131 0.57 14.36 -8.55
C ALA A 131 -0.92 14.31 -8.18
N LYS A 132 -1.33 13.31 -7.39
CA LYS A 132 -2.70 13.13 -6.88
C LYS A 132 -3.12 14.31 -6.01
N LYS A 133 -2.27 14.75 -5.07
CA LYS A 133 -2.57 15.90 -4.20
C LYS A 133 -2.76 17.19 -5.00
N ARG A 134 -1.90 17.46 -5.98
CA ARG A 134 -2.03 18.65 -6.85
C ARG A 134 -3.31 18.60 -7.68
N ALA A 135 -3.66 17.43 -8.22
CA ALA A 135 -4.89 17.25 -8.96
C ALA A 135 -6.14 17.37 -8.07
N GLY A 136 -6.10 16.79 -6.87
CA GLY A 136 -7.19 16.83 -5.89
C GLY A 136 -7.50 18.23 -5.38
N VAL A 137 -6.48 19.04 -5.06
CA VAL A 137 -6.66 20.46 -4.69
C VAL A 137 -7.24 21.26 -5.84
N ARG A 138 -6.74 21.06 -7.07
CA ARG A 138 -7.20 21.79 -8.25
C ARG A 138 -8.66 21.52 -8.58
N LEU A 139 -9.12 20.28 -8.35
CA LEU A 139 -10.49 19.85 -8.61
C LEU A 139 -11.39 19.94 -7.37
N GLN A 140 -10.87 20.42 -6.23
CA GLN A 140 -11.57 20.44 -4.94
C GLN A 140 -12.21 19.08 -4.59
N SER A 141 -11.55 17.98 -4.99
CA SER A 141 -12.10 16.63 -4.87
C SER A 141 -11.57 15.95 -3.63
N LYS A 142 -12.45 15.79 -2.63
CA LYS A 142 -12.14 15.05 -1.40
C LYS A 142 -11.75 13.59 -1.67
N ALA A 143 -12.32 12.97 -2.72
CA ALA A 143 -12.01 11.59 -3.09
C ALA A 143 -10.57 11.42 -3.60
N VAL A 144 -10.08 12.37 -4.39
CA VAL A 144 -8.69 12.33 -4.92
C VAL A 144 -7.68 12.67 -3.82
N LEU A 145 -8.05 13.50 -2.86
CA LEU A 145 -7.22 13.79 -1.69
C LEU A 145 -7.17 12.60 -0.73
N ALA A 146 -8.26 11.85 -0.59
CA ALA A 146 -8.29 10.57 0.09
C ALA A 146 -7.31 9.59 -0.58
N ASP A 147 -7.44 9.32 -1.88
CA ASP A 147 -6.50 8.46 -2.65
C ASP A 147 -5.01 8.83 -2.49
N ALA A 148 -4.72 10.13 -2.35
CA ALA A 148 -3.37 10.60 -2.10
C ALA A 148 -2.85 10.20 -0.70
N ASN A 149 -3.71 10.16 0.33
CA ASN A 149 -3.34 9.72 1.67
C ASN A 149 -3.01 8.22 1.71
N CYS A 150 -3.68 7.36 0.95
CA CYS A 150 -3.35 5.93 0.80
C CYS A 150 -1.91 5.81 0.36
N THR A 151 -1.58 6.57 -0.69
CA THR A 151 -0.25 6.57 -1.31
C THR A 151 0.83 6.98 -0.30
N LYS A 152 0.47 7.75 0.73
CA LYS A 152 1.38 8.16 1.80
C LYS A 152 1.76 6.99 2.71
N VAL A 153 0.88 6.02 2.90
CA VAL A 153 1.12 4.89 3.79
C VAL A 153 2.06 3.88 3.13
N CYS A 154 1.93 3.58 1.84
CA CYS A 154 2.95 2.77 1.15
C CYS A 154 4.33 3.43 1.15
N ILE A 155 4.43 4.77 1.16
CA ILE A 155 5.73 5.44 1.39
C ILE A 155 6.28 5.08 2.78
N TYR A 156 5.46 5.10 3.82
CA TYR A 156 5.90 4.70 5.17
C TYR A 156 6.28 3.22 5.23
N MET A 157 5.51 2.33 4.60
CA MET A 157 5.84 0.91 4.48
C MET A 157 7.18 0.69 3.77
N SER A 158 7.39 1.38 2.65
CA SER A 158 8.63 1.33 1.89
C SER A 158 9.82 1.86 2.71
N LEU A 159 9.62 2.90 3.51
CA LEU A 159 10.66 3.40 4.43
C LEU A 159 11.00 2.38 5.52
N VAL A 160 10.00 1.67 6.07
CA VAL A 160 10.23 0.59 7.03
C VAL A 160 11.01 -0.54 6.39
N LEU A 161 10.62 -0.99 5.18
CA LEU A 161 11.34 -2.01 4.42
C LEU A 161 12.77 -1.59 4.10
N LEU A 162 12.97 -0.34 3.66
CA LEU A 162 14.30 0.18 3.35
C LEU A 162 15.18 0.19 4.61
N ALA A 163 14.64 0.66 5.73
CA ALA A 163 15.35 0.72 6.99
C ALA A 163 15.72 -0.68 7.49
N SER A 164 14.79 -1.64 7.49
CA SER A 164 15.09 -3.01 7.92
C SER A 164 16.12 -3.67 7.01
N SER A 165 15.98 -3.52 5.69
CA SER A 165 16.90 -4.09 4.71
C SER A 165 18.29 -3.48 4.78
N ALA A 166 18.39 -2.16 4.97
CA ALA A 166 19.67 -1.48 5.13
C ALA A 166 20.35 -1.81 6.46
N VAL A 167 19.58 -1.96 7.55
CA VAL A 167 20.12 -2.38 8.85
C VAL A 167 20.68 -3.80 8.77
N TYR A 168 19.99 -4.72 8.09
CA TYR A 168 20.51 -6.06 7.85
C TYR A 168 21.81 -6.04 7.03
N GLU A 169 21.83 -5.30 5.93
CA GLU A 169 22.99 -5.29 5.01
C GLU A 169 24.23 -4.62 5.63
N LEU A 170 24.05 -3.56 6.42
CA LEU A 170 25.16 -2.79 7.00
C LEU A 170 25.68 -3.35 8.32
N PHE A 171 24.79 -3.90 9.16
CA PHE A 171 25.14 -4.35 10.51
C PHE A 171 25.04 -5.87 10.69
N HIS A 172 24.57 -6.60 9.67
CA HIS A 172 24.29 -8.04 9.73
C HIS A 172 23.44 -8.44 10.94
N PHE A 173 22.54 -7.54 11.35
CA PHE A 173 21.67 -7.75 12.49
C PHE A 173 20.55 -8.73 12.11
N GLN A 174 20.68 -9.98 12.57
CA GLN A 174 19.81 -11.09 12.18
C GLN A 174 18.30 -10.86 12.35
N TYR A 175 17.88 -10.00 13.30
CA TYR A 175 16.46 -9.71 13.55
C TYR A 175 15.92 -8.51 12.77
N ALA A 176 16.75 -7.84 11.96
CA ALA A 176 16.34 -6.63 11.25
C ALA A 176 15.14 -6.87 10.33
N ASP A 177 15.14 -7.98 9.58
CA ASP A 177 14.06 -8.33 8.67
C ASP A 177 12.76 -8.67 9.42
N ALA A 178 12.82 -9.52 10.45
CA ALA A 178 11.67 -9.86 11.27
C ALA A 178 11.06 -8.62 11.98
N LEU A 179 11.89 -7.71 12.49
CA LEU A 179 11.41 -6.43 13.05
C LEU A 179 10.79 -5.52 11.98
N GLY A 180 11.35 -5.50 10.78
CA GLY A 180 10.77 -4.82 9.62
C GLY A 180 9.39 -5.36 9.27
N ALA A 181 9.27 -6.69 9.16
CA ALA A 181 8.01 -7.40 8.91
C ALA A 181 6.95 -7.12 10.00
N LEU A 182 7.35 -7.05 11.27
CA LEU A 182 6.44 -6.60 12.35
C LEU A 182 6.04 -5.13 12.21
N GLY A 183 6.94 -4.26 11.75
CA GLY A 183 6.63 -2.87 11.44
C GLY A 183 5.60 -2.74 10.31
N LEU A 184 5.76 -3.52 9.23
CA LEU A 184 4.79 -3.67 8.15
C LEU A 184 3.45 -4.18 8.70
N ALA A 185 3.46 -5.24 9.51
CA ALA A 185 2.25 -5.77 10.14
C ALA A 185 1.50 -4.71 10.97
N TYR A 186 2.21 -3.90 11.75
CA TYR A 186 1.57 -2.83 12.53
C TYR A 186 0.87 -1.79 11.64
N LEU A 187 1.53 -1.36 10.57
CA LEU A 187 0.96 -0.41 9.63
C LEU A 187 -0.21 -1.02 8.83
N SER A 188 -0.11 -2.27 8.39
CA SER A 188 -1.20 -2.96 7.67
C SER A 188 -2.40 -3.18 8.58
N TYR A 189 -2.19 -3.41 9.88
CA TYR A 189 -3.29 -3.46 10.85
C TYR A 189 -4.06 -2.13 10.92
N LYS A 190 -3.34 -1.00 10.91
CA LYS A 190 -3.94 0.34 10.90
C LYS A 190 -4.76 0.55 9.63
N GLU A 191 -4.22 0.19 8.47
CA GLU A 191 -4.92 0.27 7.18
C GLU A 191 -6.17 -0.61 7.13
N GLY A 192 -6.06 -1.86 7.60
CA GLY A 192 -7.20 -2.77 7.68
C GLY A 192 -8.34 -2.20 8.54
N LYS A 193 -7.99 -1.60 9.68
CA LYS A 193 -8.97 -0.94 10.55
C LYS A 193 -9.64 0.25 9.86
N GLU A 194 -8.87 1.10 9.21
CA GLU A 194 -9.38 2.27 8.48
C GLU A 194 -10.31 1.85 7.32
N CYS A 195 -10.01 0.75 6.62
CA CYS A 195 -10.90 0.16 5.60
C CYS A 195 -12.28 -0.22 6.18
N PHE A 196 -12.34 -0.85 7.36
CA PHE A 196 -13.61 -1.21 7.99
C PHE A 196 -14.35 -0.01 8.61
N GLU A 197 -13.63 0.97 9.14
CA GLU A 197 -14.22 2.22 9.63
C GLU A 197 -14.85 3.01 8.48
N ALA A 198 -14.18 3.05 7.33
CA ALA A 198 -14.71 3.62 6.11
C ALA A 198 -16.05 2.98 5.74
N VAL A 199 -16.18 1.66 5.78
CA VAL A 199 -17.44 0.95 5.42
C VAL A 199 -18.61 1.36 6.32
N LYS A 200 -18.36 1.66 7.60
CA LYS A 200 -19.38 2.03 8.60
C LYS A 200 -19.91 3.46 8.46
N GLY A 201 -19.30 4.29 7.61
CA GLY A 201 -19.79 5.65 7.31
C GLY A 201 -19.44 6.69 8.38
N ASN A 202 -18.50 6.41 9.27
CA ASN A 202 -17.90 7.46 10.09
C ASN A 202 -17.13 8.41 9.15
N HIS A 203 -17.40 9.71 9.28
CA HIS A 203 -16.71 10.75 8.54
C HIS A 203 -15.20 10.64 8.80
N CYS A 204 -14.43 10.25 7.80
CA CYS A 204 -13.24 10.97 7.33
C CYS A 204 -12.54 10.19 6.22
N ASP A 205 -11.98 10.96 5.28
CA ASP A 205 -10.78 10.71 4.49
C ASP A 205 -10.31 9.25 4.51
N CYS A 206 -10.79 8.44 3.57
CA CYS A 206 -10.24 7.09 3.46
C CYS A 206 -8.76 7.16 3.11
N CYS A 207 -8.04 6.18 3.65
CA CYS A 207 -6.90 5.52 3.02
C CYS A 207 -6.97 5.77 1.53
#